data_AF-A0A800K543-F1
#
_entry.id   AF-A0A800K543-F1
#
_cell.length_a   1.000
_cell.length_b   1.000
_cell.length_c   1.000
_cell.angle_alpha   90.00
_cell.angle_beta   90.00
_cell.angle_gamma   90.00
#
_symmetry.space_group_name_H-M   'P 1'
#
loop_
_entity.id
_entity.type
_entity.pdbx_description
1 polymer ?
#
loop_
_entity_poly.entity_id
_entity_poly.type
_entity_poly.pdbx_seq_one_letter_code
_entity_poly.pdbx_strand_id
1 'polypeptide(L)'
;MVAPQLRSFFPDLGDPRTRSALALFHQRFATNTLPNWSLAQPFRMIAHNGEINTLVGNRNWMSAREPELTSSVWGEDLKDLIPVIAPIGSDTASLDEALELLATSGRSLLHAMAMLVPEAWENMPDMAPDLRAFYEYHACLIEPWDGPAATAFTDGVVAAAAMDRNGLRPARYQVTSDGLVIMSSEVGLLGLPLREIVESGRVGPGEMIAVDTEAGDFLRNADVKSRLAGGGPYRRWVEGNLQHLEPARLS
;
A
#
# COMPACT_ATOMS: atom_id res chain seq x y z
N MET A 1 0.40 -5.45 -26.09
CA MET A 1 1.80 -5.71 -25.72
C MET A 1 1.80 -6.73 -24.59
N VAL A 2 2.63 -7.77 -24.69
CA VAL A 2 2.85 -8.73 -23.59
C VAL A 2 4.16 -8.40 -22.86
N ALA A 3 4.30 -8.79 -21.58
CA ALA A 3 5.43 -8.40 -20.73
C ALA A 3 6.83 -8.64 -21.37
N PRO A 4 7.10 -9.77 -22.07
CA PRO A 4 8.40 -9.99 -22.73
C PRO A 4 8.76 -8.97 -23.82
N GLN A 5 7.78 -8.25 -24.38
CA GLN A 5 7.99 -7.27 -25.43
C GLN A 5 8.32 -5.87 -24.89
N LEU A 6 8.24 -5.65 -23.57
CA LEU A 6 8.37 -4.33 -22.96
C LEU A 6 9.70 -3.65 -23.33
N ARG A 7 10.82 -4.38 -23.23
CA ARG A 7 12.16 -3.87 -23.58
C ARG A 7 12.30 -3.53 -25.07
N SER A 8 11.61 -4.25 -25.95
CA SER A 8 11.64 -3.97 -27.39
C SER A 8 10.76 -2.79 -27.76
N PHE A 9 9.67 -2.57 -27.00
CA PHE A 9 8.74 -1.47 -27.22
C PHE A 9 9.27 -0.15 -26.64
N PHE A 10 9.98 -0.19 -25.50
CA PHE A 10 10.69 0.93 -24.89
C PHE A 10 12.20 0.65 -24.87
N PRO A 11 12.94 0.99 -25.95
CA PRO A 11 14.37 0.65 -26.11
C PRO A 11 15.27 1.22 -25.01
N ASP A 12 14.86 2.33 -24.41
CA ASP A 12 15.44 2.99 -23.26
C ASP A 12 15.55 2.07 -22.03
N LEU A 13 14.64 1.11 -21.84
CA LEU A 13 14.78 0.07 -20.81
C LEU A 13 15.92 -0.92 -21.09
N GLY A 14 16.41 -0.96 -22.33
CA GLY A 14 17.57 -1.75 -22.74
C GLY A 14 18.90 -1.03 -22.67
N ASP A 15 18.89 0.29 -22.42
CA ASP A 15 20.08 1.14 -22.40
C ASP A 15 20.85 0.99 -21.07
N PRO A 16 22.18 0.74 -21.08
CA PRO A 16 22.99 0.62 -19.87
C PRO A 16 23.03 1.86 -18.95
N ARG A 17 22.61 3.03 -19.47
CA ARG A 17 22.48 4.28 -18.71
C ARG A 17 21.21 4.30 -17.86
N THR A 18 20.21 3.48 -18.20
CA THR A 18 18.98 3.33 -17.41
C THR A 18 19.30 2.51 -16.17
N ARG A 19 19.53 3.22 -15.06
CA ARG A 19 19.87 2.65 -13.75
C ARG A 19 18.89 3.16 -12.73
N SER A 20 18.50 2.29 -11.80
CA SER A 20 17.60 2.63 -10.71
C SER A 20 17.93 1.82 -9.48
N ALA A 21 17.71 2.39 -8.29
CA ALA A 21 17.74 1.67 -7.03
C ALA A 21 16.43 0.89 -6.78
N LEU A 22 15.35 1.25 -7.48
CA LEU A 22 14.01 0.72 -7.30
C LEU A 22 13.39 0.32 -8.64
N ALA A 23 12.61 -0.75 -8.65
CA ALA A 23 11.80 -1.11 -9.81
C ALA A 23 10.48 -1.76 -9.36
N LEU A 24 9.37 -1.21 -9.82
CA LEU A 24 8.06 -1.83 -9.75
C LEU A 24 7.67 -2.31 -11.15
N PHE A 25 7.18 -3.54 -11.23
CA PHE A 25 6.68 -4.13 -12.47
C PHE A 25 5.31 -4.75 -12.22
N HIS A 26 4.47 -4.77 -13.25
CA HIS A 26 3.16 -5.38 -13.16
C HIS A 26 2.72 -5.94 -14.51
N GLN A 27 2.05 -7.09 -14.48
CA GLN A 27 1.35 -7.64 -15.64
C GLN A 27 -0.11 -7.87 -15.27
N ARG A 28 -1.00 -7.13 -15.94
CA ARG A 28 -2.44 -7.22 -15.70
C ARG A 28 -3.07 -8.36 -16.47
N PHE A 29 -3.93 -9.14 -15.82
CA PHE A 29 -4.89 -10.01 -16.47
C PHE A 29 -6.23 -9.29 -16.55
N ALA A 30 -6.61 -8.79 -17.73
CA ALA A 30 -7.87 -8.07 -17.92
C ALA A 30 -8.97 -9.03 -18.40
N THR A 31 -10.17 -8.90 -17.85
CA THR A 31 -11.39 -9.60 -18.32
C THR A 31 -12.02 -8.95 -19.56
N ASN A 32 -11.51 -7.78 -19.97
CA ASN A 32 -11.94 -7.05 -21.16
C ASN A 32 -11.08 -7.41 -22.37
N THR A 33 -11.69 -7.50 -23.54
CA THR A 33 -11.01 -7.79 -24.81
C THR A 33 -10.43 -6.55 -25.49
N LEU A 34 -10.87 -5.34 -25.11
CA LEU A 34 -10.35 -4.08 -25.64
C LEU A 34 -9.22 -3.53 -24.75
N PRO A 35 -8.01 -3.35 -25.29
CA PRO A 35 -6.90 -2.81 -24.53
C PRO A 35 -7.13 -1.32 -24.24
N ASN A 36 -6.90 -0.90 -23.00
CA ASN A 36 -6.82 0.50 -22.63
C ASN A 36 -5.47 0.76 -21.94
N TRP A 37 -4.66 1.63 -22.55
CA TRP A 37 -3.32 1.97 -22.08
C TRP A 37 -3.34 2.65 -20.71
N SER A 38 -4.34 3.47 -20.41
CA SER A 38 -4.43 4.16 -19.12
C SER A 38 -4.76 3.23 -17.94
N LEU A 39 -5.14 1.98 -18.22
CA LEU A 39 -5.41 0.95 -17.20
C LEU A 39 -4.24 -0.03 -17.03
N ALA A 40 -3.14 0.18 -17.76
CA ALA A 40 -1.90 -0.53 -17.51
C ALA A 40 -1.25 0.01 -16.23
N GLN A 41 -0.61 -0.89 -15.48
CA GLN A 41 0.09 -0.60 -14.24
C GLN A 41 1.60 -0.84 -14.42
N PRO A 42 2.48 -0.30 -13.54
CA PRO A 42 2.18 0.46 -12.31
C PRO A 42 1.44 1.79 -12.55
N PHE A 43 0.64 2.22 -11.58
CA PHE A 43 0.19 3.61 -11.48
C PHE A 43 1.31 4.48 -10.86
N ARG A 44 1.00 5.68 -10.35
CA ARG A 44 2.05 6.62 -9.91
C ARG A 44 2.82 6.08 -8.73
N MET A 45 2.11 5.48 -7.77
CA MET A 45 2.68 4.99 -6.53
C MET A 45 2.45 3.49 -6.35
N ILE A 46 1.44 2.88 -7.00
CA ILE A 46 1.05 1.49 -6.73
C ILE A 46 1.03 0.56 -7.96
N ALA A 47 1.41 -0.69 -7.72
CA ALA A 47 1.04 -1.85 -8.52
C ALA A 47 0.24 -2.81 -7.63
N HIS A 48 -0.85 -3.37 -8.14
CA HIS A 48 -1.84 -4.11 -7.38
C HIS A 48 -2.25 -5.37 -8.13
N ASN A 49 -1.95 -6.52 -7.51
CA ASN A 49 -2.50 -7.80 -7.89
C ASN A 49 -3.72 -8.07 -7.02
N GLY A 50 -4.92 -7.90 -7.57
CA GLY A 50 -6.12 -8.00 -6.74
C GLY A 50 -7.35 -7.31 -7.31
N GLU A 51 -8.35 -7.15 -6.45
CA GLU A 51 -9.58 -6.41 -6.70
C GLU A 51 -10.07 -5.77 -5.40
N ILE A 52 -10.43 -4.49 -5.42
CA ILE A 52 -11.02 -3.80 -4.27
C ILE A 52 -12.55 -3.94 -4.31
N ASN A 53 -13.10 -4.80 -3.45
CA ASN A 53 -14.52 -5.14 -3.42
C ASN A 53 -15.40 -4.05 -2.79
N THR A 54 -14.78 -3.15 -2.02
CA THR A 54 -15.45 -2.05 -1.30
C THR A 54 -15.47 -0.73 -2.08
N LEU A 55 -15.02 -0.74 -3.34
CA LEU A 55 -14.70 0.46 -4.13
C LEU A 55 -15.79 1.54 -4.13
N VAL A 56 -17.06 1.17 -4.32
CA VAL A 56 -18.15 2.15 -4.40
C VAL A 56 -18.29 2.91 -3.08
N GLY A 57 -18.21 2.20 -1.95
CA GLY A 57 -18.21 2.80 -0.62
C GLY A 57 -17.03 3.75 -0.45
N ASN A 58 -15.83 3.27 -0.77
CA ASN A 58 -14.60 4.04 -0.61
C ASN A 58 -14.61 5.33 -1.45
N ARG A 59 -15.06 5.27 -2.71
CA ARG A 59 -15.19 6.46 -3.57
C ARG A 59 -16.17 7.48 -3.01
N ASN A 60 -17.35 7.02 -2.57
CA ASN A 60 -18.36 7.91 -1.99
C ASN A 60 -17.85 8.58 -0.71
N TRP A 61 -17.15 7.82 0.12
CA TRP A 61 -16.57 8.28 1.38
C TRP A 61 -15.42 9.25 1.18
N MET A 62 -14.56 9.04 0.17
CA MET A 62 -13.54 10.02 -0.21
C MET A 62 -14.20 11.32 -0.68
N SER A 63 -15.18 11.23 -1.59
CA SER A 63 -15.89 12.42 -2.08
C SER A 63 -16.65 13.16 -0.98
N ALA A 64 -17.24 12.45 -0.02
CA ALA A 64 -17.91 13.06 1.13
C ALA A 64 -16.94 13.84 2.04
N ARG A 65 -15.65 13.48 2.07
CA ARG A 65 -14.61 14.16 2.86
C ARG A 65 -14.01 15.37 2.15
N GLU A 66 -14.05 15.42 0.81
CA GLU A 66 -13.43 16.49 0.00
C GLU A 66 -13.73 17.92 0.50
N PRO A 67 -14.98 18.29 0.85
CA PRO A 67 -15.28 19.66 1.30
C PRO A 67 -14.68 20.04 2.65
N GLU A 68 -14.31 19.06 3.48
CA GLU A 68 -13.77 19.25 4.82
C GLU A 68 -12.24 19.03 4.88
N LEU A 69 -11.61 18.67 3.75
CA LEU A 69 -10.17 18.48 3.71
C LEU A 69 -9.46 19.79 4.06
N THR A 70 -8.48 19.68 4.95
CA THR A 70 -7.54 20.75 5.27
C THR A 70 -6.14 20.16 5.31
N SER A 71 -5.15 20.92 4.85
CA SER A 71 -3.75 20.50 4.90
C SER A 71 -2.84 21.71 5.06
N SER A 72 -1.92 21.62 6.02
CA SER A 72 -0.86 22.61 6.19
C SER A 72 0.21 22.52 5.09
N VAL A 73 0.31 21.39 4.40
CA VAL A 73 1.22 21.19 3.26
C VAL A 73 0.69 21.92 2.03
N TRP A 74 -0.62 21.83 1.78
CA TRP A 74 -1.24 22.34 0.55
C TRP A 74 -1.84 23.75 0.70
N GLY A 75 -2.30 24.12 1.89
CA GLY A 75 -3.00 25.40 2.09
C GLY A 75 -4.17 25.57 1.11
N GLU A 76 -4.17 26.69 0.39
CA GLU A 76 -5.20 27.03 -0.60
C GLU A 76 -5.13 26.20 -1.89
N ASP A 77 -3.99 25.57 -2.17
CA ASP A 77 -3.78 24.75 -3.39
C ASP A 77 -4.49 23.39 -3.28
N LEU A 78 -4.98 23.03 -2.08
CA LEU A 78 -5.75 21.80 -1.85
C LEU A 78 -6.98 21.69 -2.76
N LYS A 79 -7.58 22.82 -3.15
CA LYS A 79 -8.72 22.85 -4.08
C LYS A 79 -8.39 22.29 -5.46
N ASP A 80 -7.13 22.32 -5.87
CA ASP A 80 -6.67 21.81 -7.16
C ASP A 80 -6.53 20.27 -7.15
N LEU A 81 -6.57 19.66 -5.95
CA LEU A 81 -6.58 18.20 -5.77
C LEU A 81 -7.99 17.61 -5.82
N ILE A 82 -9.04 18.43 -5.96
CA ILE A 82 -10.43 17.98 -5.97
C ILE A 82 -10.95 17.90 -7.43
N PRO A 83 -11.59 16.80 -7.86
CA PRO A 83 -11.87 15.59 -7.08
C PRO A 83 -10.60 14.76 -6.86
N VAL A 84 -10.44 14.21 -5.66
CA VAL A 84 -9.28 13.39 -5.28
C VAL A 84 -9.28 12.11 -6.10
N ILE A 85 -10.46 11.47 -6.19
CA ILE A 85 -10.63 10.24 -6.96
C ILE A 85 -11.22 10.60 -8.32
N ALA A 86 -10.54 10.20 -9.40
CA ALA A 86 -11.05 10.47 -10.72
C ALA A 86 -12.41 9.75 -10.93
N PRO A 87 -13.42 10.40 -11.55
CA PRO A 87 -14.73 9.79 -11.77
C PRO A 87 -14.68 8.50 -12.60
N ILE A 88 -13.67 8.38 -13.45
CA ILE A 88 -13.43 7.22 -14.32
C ILE A 88 -12.03 6.70 -14.05
N GLY A 89 -11.95 5.42 -13.66
CA GLY A 89 -10.69 4.75 -13.37
C GLY A 89 -10.95 3.33 -12.88
N SER A 90 -9.90 2.50 -12.86
CA SER A 90 -9.97 1.21 -12.19
C SER A 90 -10.05 1.38 -10.67
N ASP A 91 -10.37 0.30 -9.98
CA ASP A 91 -10.27 0.19 -8.52
C ASP A 91 -8.88 0.57 -8.00
N THR A 92 -7.85 0.10 -8.70
CA THR A 92 -6.45 0.32 -8.35
C THR A 92 -6.06 1.78 -8.58
N ALA A 93 -6.55 2.42 -9.65
CA ALA A 93 -6.30 3.84 -9.88
C ALA A 93 -6.86 4.68 -8.72
N SER A 94 -8.06 4.34 -8.23
CA SER A 94 -8.64 5.03 -7.08
C SER A 94 -7.86 4.79 -5.79
N LEU A 95 -7.31 3.59 -5.59
CA LEU A 95 -6.43 3.34 -4.45
C LEU A 95 -5.11 4.11 -4.55
N ASP A 96 -4.54 4.23 -5.77
CA ASP A 96 -3.35 5.05 -6.06
C ASP A 96 -3.60 6.52 -5.72
N GLU A 97 -4.72 7.08 -6.16
CA GLU A 97 -5.11 8.47 -5.92
C GLU A 97 -5.32 8.78 -4.42
N ALA A 98 -5.96 7.86 -3.68
CA ALA A 98 -6.11 7.99 -2.23
C ALA A 98 -4.75 7.90 -1.51
N LEU A 99 -3.88 6.98 -1.94
CA LEU A 99 -2.54 6.83 -1.39
C LEU A 99 -1.67 8.07 -1.67
N GLU A 100 -1.73 8.59 -2.90
CA GLU A 100 -1.03 9.78 -3.35
C GLU A 100 -1.44 10.99 -2.52
N LEU A 101 -2.75 11.22 -2.31
CA LEU A 101 -3.22 12.30 -1.44
C LEU A 101 -2.61 12.19 -0.04
N LEU A 102 -2.69 11.02 0.61
CA LEU A 102 -2.23 10.85 1.98
C LEU A 102 -0.71 11.01 2.12
N ALA A 103 0.06 10.38 1.21
CA ALA A 103 1.51 10.40 1.25
C ALA A 103 2.08 11.80 0.97
N THR A 104 1.53 12.49 -0.03
CA THR A 104 1.98 13.84 -0.40
C THR A 104 1.46 14.93 0.56
N SER A 105 0.45 14.62 1.38
CA SER A 105 -0.07 15.53 2.43
C SER A 105 0.66 15.40 3.78
N GLY A 106 1.82 14.74 3.81
CA GLY A 106 2.71 14.71 4.99
C GLY A 106 2.67 13.44 5.82
N ARG A 107 1.95 12.39 5.39
CA ARG A 107 2.08 11.06 6.00
C ARG A 107 3.20 10.27 5.31
N SER A 108 3.89 9.42 6.06
CA SER A 108 4.80 8.46 5.41
C SER A 108 4.03 7.48 4.54
N LEU A 109 4.67 6.96 3.50
CA LEU A 109 4.09 5.98 2.59
C LEU A 109 3.51 4.76 3.33
N LEU A 110 4.24 4.21 4.30
CA LEU A 110 3.83 3.04 5.07
C LEU A 110 2.62 3.35 5.96
N HIS A 111 2.56 4.56 6.53
CA HIS A 111 1.42 5.03 7.32
C HIS A 111 0.18 5.16 6.43
N ALA A 112 0.30 5.86 5.29
CA ALA A 112 -0.81 6.04 4.36
C ALA A 112 -1.37 4.69 3.87
N MET A 113 -0.50 3.74 3.51
CA MET A 113 -0.94 2.40 3.12
C MET A 113 -1.60 1.65 4.29
N ALA A 114 -1.06 1.72 5.52
CA ALA A 114 -1.64 1.06 6.68
C ALA A 114 -3.00 1.66 7.11
N MET A 115 -3.28 2.91 6.74
CA MET A 115 -4.61 3.51 6.89
C MET A 115 -5.60 2.96 5.86
N LEU A 116 -5.18 2.87 4.59
CA LEU A 116 -6.05 2.42 3.49
C LEU A 116 -6.30 0.91 3.52
N VAL A 117 -5.25 0.12 3.76
CA VAL A 117 -5.29 -1.35 3.78
C VAL A 117 -4.77 -1.84 5.14
N PRO A 118 -5.54 -1.64 6.23
CA PRO A 118 -5.13 -2.08 7.56
C PRO A 118 -5.19 -3.60 7.70
N GLU A 119 -4.30 -4.16 8.53
CA GLU A 119 -4.40 -5.56 8.95
C GLU A 119 -5.69 -5.81 9.74
N ALA A 120 -6.13 -7.06 9.85
CA ALA A 120 -7.22 -7.39 10.77
C ALA A 120 -6.74 -7.11 12.20
N TRP A 121 -7.38 -6.21 12.93
CA TRP A 121 -6.90 -5.78 14.26
C TRP A 121 -7.92 -5.98 15.38
N GLU A 122 -9.22 -5.80 15.10
CA GLU A 122 -10.30 -5.77 16.10
C GLU A 122 -10.25 -6.98 17.05
N ASN A 123 -10.11 -8.19 16.51
CA ASN A 123 -10.19 -9.43 17.28
C ASN A 123 -8.84 -10.17 17.43
N MET A 124 -7.70 -9.49 17.21
CA MET A 124 -6.37 -10.12 17.35
C MET A 124 -5.86 -10.11 18.80
N PRO A 125 -5.84 -11.26 19.51
CA PRO A 125 -5.50 -11.31 20.93
C PRO A 125 -4.06 -10.86 21.22
N ASP A 126 -3.11 -11.20 20.33
CA ASP A 126 -1.68 -10.97 20.54
C ASP A 126 -1.17 -9.63 19.96
N MET A 127 -2.07 -8.72 19.56
CA MET A 127 -1.68 -7.41 19.03
C MET A 127 -1.22 -6.48 20.14
N ALA A 128 -0.04 -5.88 19.97
CA ALA A 128 0.50 -4.88 20.89
C ALA A 128 -0.51 -3.72 21.11
N PRO A 129 -0.73 -3.25 22.35
CA PRO A 129 -1.73 -2.22 22.64
C PRO A 129 -1.57 -0.93 21.84
N ASP A 130 -0.33 -0.47 21.62
CA ASP A 130 -0.08 0.77 20.88
C ASP A 130 -0.36 0.61 19.38
N LEU A 131 -0.12 -0.58 18.82
CA LEU A 131 -0.48 -0.90 17.44
C LEU A 131 -2.00 -1.02 17.26
N ARG A 132 -2.69 -1.63 18.23
CA ARG A 132 -4.15 -1.67 18.26
C ARG A 132 -4.72 -0.26 18.29
N ALA A 133 -4.19 0.60 19.15
CA ALA A 133 -4.61 2.00 19.24
C ALA A 133 -4.34 2.79 17.95
N PHE A 134 -3.22 2.50 17.25
CA PHE A 134 -2.98 3.06 15.92
C PHE A 134 -4.12 2.70 14.96
N TYR A 135 -4.51 1.43 14.87
CA TYR A 135 -5.58 1.03 13.96
C TYR A 135 -6.95 1.56 14.38
N GLU A 136 -7.27 1.50 15.66
CA GLU A 136 -8.53 2.01 16.22
C GLU A 136 -8.69 3.51 15.95
N TYR A 137 -7.64 4.29 16.14
CA TYR A 137 -7.65 5.71 15.81
C TYR A 137 -7.92 5.96 14.33
N HIS A 138 -7.24 5.23 13.43
CA HIS A 138 -7.39 5.46 11.98
C HIS A 138 -8.70 4.88 11.42
N ALA A 139 -9.29 3.86 12.06
CA ALA A 139 -10.61 3.35 11.71
C ALA A 139 -11.72 4.41 11.90
N CYS A 140 -11.49 5.43 12.75
CA CYS A 140 -12.39 6.59 12.86
C CYS A 140 -12.22 7.60 11.72
N LEU A 141 -11.15 7.52 10.92
CA LEU A 141 -10.82 8.50 9.89
C LEU A 141 -11.11 7.99 8.49
N ILE A 142 -10.79 6.72 8.21
CA ILE A 142 -10.93 6.12 6.89
C ILE A 142 -11.38 4.66 7.00
N GLU A 143 -12.32 4.29 6.15
CA GLU A 143 -12.76 2.92 5.98
C GLU A 143 -11.73 2.10 5.19
N PRO A 144 -11.57 0.79 5.49
CA PRO A 144 -10.64 -0.07 4.77
C PRO A 144 -11.00 -0.23 3.29
N TRP A 145 -9.99 -0.09 2.43
CA TRP A 145 -10.06 -0.45 1.02
C TRP A 145 -9.89 -1.96 0.88
N ASP A 146 -10.94 -2.68 1.22
CA ASP A 146 -10.94 -4.13 1.38
C ASP A 146 -11.18 -4.90 0.06
N GLY A 147 -10.59 -6.09 -0.03
CA GLY A 147 -10.59 -6.98 -1.18
C GLY A 147 -9.27 -7.77 -1.28
N PRO A 148 -9.21 -8.85 -2.08
CA PRO A 148 -7.96 -9.56 -2.32
C PRO A 148 -6.91 -8.61 -2.88
N ALA A 149 -5.78 -8.39 -2.20
CA ALA A 149 -4.78 -7.42 -2.64
C ALA A 149 -3.38 -7.82 -2.21
N ALA A 150 -2.49 -8.04 -3.18
CA ALA A 150 -1.05 -7.91 -3.00
C ALA A 150 -0.60 -6.62 -3.70
N THR A 151 -0.14 -5.65 -2.94
CA THR A 151 0.29 -4.35 -3.45
C THR A 151 1.79 -4.20 -3.34
N ALA A 152 2.41 -3.65 -4.38
CA ALA A 152 3.75 -3.09 -4.35
C ALA A 152 3.62 -1.60 -4.56
N PHE A 153 4.30 -0.79 -3.75
CA PHE A 153 4.13 0.66 -3.81
C PHE A 153 5.41 1.41 -3.44
N THR A 154 5.54 2.64 -3.93
CA THR A 154 6.73 3.47 -3.70
C THR A 154 6.41 4.96 -3.78
N ASP A 155 7.17 5.77 -3.05
CA ASP A 155 7.24 7.23 -3.17
C ASP A 155 8.54 7.69 -3.85
N GLY A 156 9.33 6.75 -4.39
CA GLY A 156 10.63 6.99 -5.01
C GLY A 156 11.83 6.86 -4.06
N VAL A 157 11.62 6.85 -2.75
CA VAL A 157 12.66 6.61 -1.73
C VAL A 157 12.44 5.28 -1.03
N VAL A 158 11.21 5.04 -0.59
CA VAL A 158 10.78 3.78 0.01
C VAL A 158 10.08 2.94 -1.05
N ALA A 159 10.43 1.66 -1.15
CA ALA A 159 9.65 0.67 -1.89
C ALA A 159 9.13 -0.39 -0.92
N ALA A 160 7.85 -0.67 -0.98
CA ALA A 160 7.17 -1.51 -0.03
C ALA A 160 6.19 -2.47 -0.69
N ALA A 161 5.83 -3.51 0.06
CA ALA A 161 4.78 -4.44 -0.29
C ALA A 161 3.85 -4.64 0.90
N ALA A 162 2.56 -4.68 0.64
CA ALA A 162 1.54 -4.93 1.65
C ALA A 162 0.54 -5.95 1.13
N MET A 163 0.01 -6.71 2.07
CA MET A 163 -1.00 -7.73 1.79
C MET A 163 -2.31 -7.33 2.44
N ASP A 164 -3.43 -7.66 1.77
CA ASP A 164 -4.75 -7.53 2.37
C ASP A 164 -4.84 -8.32 3.68
N ARG A 165 -5.79 -7.91 4.53
CA ARG A 165 -6.01 -8.49 5.87
C ARG A 165 -6.21 -10.00 5.90
N ASN A 166 -6.60 -10.62 4.79
CA ASN A 166 -6.87 -12.05 4.69
C ASN A 166 -5.76 -12.81 3.93
N GLY A 167 -4.81 -12.12 3.29
CA GLY A 167 -3.70 -12.73 2.55
C GLY A 167 -4.16 -13.55 1.34
N LEU A 168 -5.07 -13.00 0.55
CA LEU A 168 -5.76 -13.73 -0.52
C LEU A 168 -4.92 -13.86 -1.80
N ARG A 169 -3.77 -13.18 -1.86
CA ARG A 169 -2.85 -13.21 -3.00
C ARG A 169 -1.45 -13.68 -2.56
N PRO A 170 -0.71 -14.37 -3.43
CA PRO A 170 0.65 -14.76 -3.09
C PRO A 170 1.60 -13.56 -3.18
N ALA A 171 2.44 -13.38 -2.17
CA ALA A 171 3.59 -12.51 -2.21
C ALA A 171 4.77 -13.18 -1.50
N ARG A 172 5.88 -13.32 -2.21
CA ARG A 172 7.11 -13.93 -1.72
C ARG A 172 8.25 -12.97 -1.91
N TYR A 173 9.20 -12.98 -0.98
CA TYR A 173 10.39 -12.16 -1.08
C TYR A 173 11.66 -12.96 -0.87
N GLN A 174 12.74 -12.45 -1.46
CA GLN A 174 14.10 -12.96 -1.30
C GLN A 174 15.03 -11.78 -1.04
N VAL A 175 16.01 -11.98 -0.17
CA VAL A 175 17.09 -11.02 0.09
C VAL A 175 18.40 -11.66 -0.32
N THR A 176 19.18 -10.96 -1.11
CA THR A 176 20.50 -11.41 -1.54
C THR A 176 21.61 -10.92 -0.62
N SER A 177 22.78 -11.56 -0.68
CA SER A 177 23.95 -11.21 0.13
C SER A 177 24.52 -9.82 -0.14
N ASP A 178 24.24 -9.24 -1.30
CA ASP A 178 24.59 -7.87 -1.69
C ASP A 178 23.48 -6.84 -1.39
N GLY A 179 22.41 -7.25 -0.71
CA GLY A 179 21.37 -6.36 -0.19
C GLY A 179 20.20 -6.09 -1.13
N LEU A 180 20.11 -6.78 -2.28
CA LEU A 180 18.95 -6.68 -3.16
C LEU A 180 17.76 -7.41 -2.54
N VAL A 181 16.64 -6.71 -2.40
CA VAL A 181 15.36 -7.29 -1.97
C VAL A 181 14.44 -7.40 -3.18
N ILE A 182 13.92 -8.60 -3.42
CA ILE A 182 13.01 -8.89 -4.52
C ILE A 182 11.72 -9.41 -3.93
N MET A 183 10.59 -8.81 -4.31
CA MET A 183 9.25 -9.31 -4.00
C MET A 183 8.53 -9.64 -5.32
N SER A 184 7.89 -10.80 -5.37
CA SER A 184 7.10 -11.25 -6.51
C SER A 184 5.95 -12.15 -6.09
N SER A 185 4.96 -12.29 -6.98
CA SER A 185 3.83 -13.22 -6.79
C SER A 185 4.24 -14.70 -6.82
N GLU A 186 5.42 -15.01 -7.38
CA GLU A 186 5.94 -16.36 -7.56
C GLU A 186 7.43 -16.44 -7.22
N VAL A 187 7.95 -17.63 -6.90
CA VAL A 187 9.40 -17.85 -6.66
C VAL A 187 10.10 -18.10 -8.00
N GLY A 188 11.35 -17.64 -8.12
CA GLY A 188 12.25 -18.06 -9.20
C GLY A 188 12.19 -17.20 -10.46
N LEU A 189 11.52 -16.04 -10.41
CA LEU A 189 11.33 -15.16 -11.56
C LEU A 189 12.65 -14.62 -12.15
N LEU A 190 13.66 -14.38 -11.32
CA LEU A 190 14.94 -13.79 -11.74
C LEU A 190 16.08 -14.79 -11.92
N GLY A 191 15.84 -16.09 -11.74
CA GLY A 191 16.87 -17.13 -11.93
C GLY A 191 18.14 -16.94 -11.09
N LEU A 192 18.02 -16.31 -9.91
CA LEU A 192 19.17 -15.99 -9.07
C LEU A 192 19.85 -17.25 -8.50
N PRO A 193 21.19 -17.30 -8.43
CA PRO A 193 21.90 -18.39 -7.79
C PRO A 193 21.51 -18.53 -6.32
N LEU A 194 21.08 -19.72 -5.90
CA LEU A 194 20.64 -19.97 -4.50
C LEU A 194 21.69 -19.60 -3.44
N ARG A 195 22.98 -19.68 -3.78
CA ARG A 195 24.10 -19.31 -2.88
C ARG A 195 24.15 -17.81 -2.55
N GLU A 196 23.54 -16.97 -3.37
CA GLU A 196 23.49 -15.52 -3.18
C GLU A 196 22.28 -15.10 -2.33
N ILE A 197 21.35 -16.01 -2.03
CA ILE A 197 20.15 -15.73 -1.27
C ILE A 197 20.41 -15.99 0.22
N VAL A 198 20.30 -14.94 1.03
CA VAL A 198 20.51 -15.01 2.50
C VAL A 198 19.20 -15.12 3.27
N GLU A 199 18.09 -14.67 2.68
CA GLU A 199 16.75 -14.76 3.27
C GLU A 199 15.71 -15.07 2.20
N SER A 200 14.70 -15.85 2.56
CA SER A 200 13.53 -16.11 1.73
C SER A 200 12.29 -16.20 2.62
N GLY A 201 11.24 -15.48 2.25
CA GLY A 201 10.03 -15.39 3.04
C GLY A 201 8.78 -15.16 2.20
N ARG A 202 7.68 -14.91 2.90
CA ARG A 202 6.40 -14.50 2.32
C ARG A 202 5.87 -13.29 3.08
N VAL A 203 5.06 -12.46 2.41
CA VAL A 203 4.27 -11.42 3.06
C VAL A 203 2.90 -12.03 3.35
N GLY A 204 2.61 -12.25 4.62
CA GLY A 204 1.37 -12.86 5.11
C GLY A 204 0.20 -11.89 5.20
N PRO A 205 -0.98 -12.37 5.62
CA PRO A 205 -2.17 -11.53 5.80
C PRO A 205 -1.90 -10.28 6.65
N GLY A 206 -2.22 -9.09 6.11
CA GLY A 206 -2.00 -7.80 6.79
C GLY A 206 -0.54 -7.40 7.03
N GLU A 207 0.41 -8.21 6.60
CA GLU A 207 1.83 -7.90 6.76
C GLU A 207 2.30 -6.88 5.73
N MET A 208 3.36 -6.16 6.10
CA MET A 208 4.03 -5.21 5.23
C MET A 208 5.55 -5.40 5.32
N ILE A 209 6.25 -5.25 4.21
CA ILE A 209 7.72 -5.13 4.18
C ILE A 209 8.09 -3.89 3.40
N ALA A 210 9.23 -3.28 3.71
CA ALA A 210 9.68 -2.08 3.03
C ALA A 210 11.21 -2.02 2.94
N VAL A 211 11.72 -1.39 1.88
CA VAL A 211 13.11 -1.01 1.72
C VAL A 211 13.15 0.51 1.65
N ASP A 212 13.94 1.11 2.54
CA ASP A 212 14.27 2.53 2.49
C ASP A 212 15.63 2.67 1.80
N THR A 213 15.63 3.21 0.58
CA THR A 213 16.86 3.32 -0.22
C THR A 213 17.78 4.45 0.21
N GLU A 214 17.27 5.42 0.97
CA GLU A 214 18.09 6.50 1.53
C GLU A 214 18.77 6.04 2.84
N ALA A 215 18.02 5.36 3.72
CA ALA A 215 18.59 4.79 4.95
C ALA A 215 19.40 3.52 4.70
N GLY A 216 19.12 2.78 3.62
CA GLY A 216 19.71 1.48 3.34
C GLY A 216 19.12 0.35 4.21
N ASP A 217 17.91 0.55 4.74
CA ASP A 217 17.26 -0.36 5.68
C ASP A 217 16.24 -1.27 4.97
N PHE A 218 16.27 -2.56 5.30
CA PHE A 218 15.16 -3.49 5.02
C PHE A 218 14.30 -3.68 6.26
N LEU A 219 13.09 -3.13 6.22
CA LEU A 219 12.08 -3.18 7.26
C LEU A 219 11.19 -4.41 7.05
N ARG A 220 11.22 -5.33 8.02
CA ARG A 220 10.28 -6.44 8.08
C ARG A 220 8.99 -5.97 8.75
N ASN A 221 7.97 -6.82 8.75
CA ASN A 221 6.66 -6.49 9.29
C ASN A 221 6.73 -5.92 10.71
N ALA A 222 7.46 -6.58 11.62
CA ALA A 222 7.60 -6.10 13.00
C ALA A 222 8.22 -4.69 13.08
N ASP A 223 9.21 -4.40 12.25
CA ASP A 223 9.87 -3.08 12.19
C ASP A 223 8.88 -2.00 11.72
N VAL A 224 8.13 -2.30 10.65
CA VAL A 224 7.10 -1.41 10.11
C VAL A 224 6.02 -1.13 11.17
N LYS A 225 5.44 -2.18 11.77
CA LYS A 225 4.38 -2.02 12.77
C LYS A 225 4.86 -1.27 14.02
N SER A 226 6.10 -1.50 14.45
CA SER A 226 6.71 -0.76 15.56
C SER A 226 6.83 0.74 15.24
N ARG A 227 7.30 1.10 14.03
CA ARG A 227 7.37 2.50 13.57
C ARG A 227 5.98 3.14 13.51
N LEU A 228 4.98 2.43 12.99
CA LEU A 228 3.60 2.93 12.90
C LEU A 228 3.00 3.21 14.29
N ALA A 229 3.11 2.25 15.20
CA ALA A 229 2.62 2.38 16.58
C ALA A 229 3.33 3.53 17.32
N GLY A 230 4.62 3.73 17.07
CA GLY A 230 5.43 4.79 17.68
C GLY A 230 5.26 6.18 17.04
N GLY A 231 4.52 6.31 15.94
CA GLY A 231 4.37 7.57 15.20
C GLY A 231 3.53 8.64 15.90
N GLY A 232 2.85 8.29 16.99
CA GLY A 232 2.03 9.23 17.76
C GLY A 232 1.46 8.60 19.04
N PRO A 233 0.91 9.41 19.97
CA PRO A 233 0.33 8.92 21.21
C PRO A 233 -1.11 8.39 21.00
N TYR A 234 -1.30 7.47 20.05
CA TYR A 234 -2.62 6.99 19.61
C TYR A 234 -3.48 6.46 20.76
N ARG A 235 -2.87 5.70 21.67
CA ARG A 235 -3.56 5.17 22.85
C ARG A 235 -4.19 6.27 23.70
N ARG A 236 -3.45 7.35 23.95
CA ARG A 236 -3.96 8.51 24.68
C ARG A 236 -5.12 9.18 23.94
N TRP A 237 -5.04 9.27 22.61
CA TRP A 237 -6.11 9.86 21.81
C TRP A 237 -7.37 8.99 21.82
N VAL A 238 -7.24 7.68 21.67
CA VAL A 238 -8.38 6.75 21.74
C VAL A 238 -9.02 6.78 23.12
N GLU A 239 -8.25 6.52 24.18
CA GLU A 239 -8.77 6.47 25.56
C GLU A 239 -9.42 7.79 26.01
N GLY A 240 -8.93 8.93 25.50
CA GLY A 240 -9.43 10.26 25.86
C GLY A 240 -10.62 10.75 25.03
N ASN A 241 -10.87 10.19 23.83
CA ASN A 241 -11.83 10.76 22.88
C ASN A 241 -12.83 9.76 22.28
N LEU A 242 -12.58 8.45 22.38
CA LEU A 242 -13.49 7.42 21.87
C LEU A 242 -14.37 6.88 23.01
N GLN A 243 -15.69 6.85 22.81
CA GLN A 243 -16.63 6.26 23.75
C GLN A 243 -17.27 5.00 23.14
N HIS A 244 -17.07 3.86 23.80
CA HIS A 244 -17.77 2.64 23.47
C HIS A 244 -19.13 2.62 24.17
N LEU A 245 -20.20 2.63 23.37
CA LEU A 245 -21.55 2.53 23.90
C LEU A 245 -21.90 1.04 24.07
N GLU A 246 -22.26 0.65 25.29
CA GLU A 246 -22.77 -0.68 25.56
C GLU A 246 -24.17 -0.84 24.93
N PRO A 247 -24.46 -1.99 24.27
CA PRO A 247 -25.80 -2.26 23.78
C PRO A 247 -26.82 -2.16 24.91
N ALA A 248 -27.92 -1.44 24.68
CA ALA A 248 -28.99 -1.34 25.66
C ALA A 248 -29.50 -2.76 25.98
N ARG A 249 -29.43 -3.17 27.25
CA ARG A 249 -30.09 -4.38 27.71
C ARG A 249 -31.60 -4.13 27.63
N LEU A 250 -32.24 -4.66 26.60
CA LEU A 250 -33.70 -4.72 26.54
C LEU A 250 -34.15 -5.65 27.68
N SER A 251 -34.79 -5.05 28.69
CA SER A 251 -35.41 -5.75 29.83
C SER A 251 -36.74 -6.39 29.45
#